data_AF-A0A511M4N5-F1
#
_entry.id   AF-A0A511M4N5-F1
#
_cell.length_a   1.000
_cell.length_b   1.000
_cell.length_c   1.000
_cell.angle_alpha   90.00
_cell.angle_beta   90.00
_cell.angle_gamma   90.00
#
_symmetry.space_group_name_H-M   'P 1'
#
loop_
_entity.id
_entity.type
_entity.pdbx_description
1 polymer ?
#
loop_
_entity_poly.entity_id
_entity_poly.type
_entity_poly.pdbx_seq_one_letter_code
_entity_poly.pdbx_strand_id
1 'polypeptide(L)'
;MPKNIGGKIIYSREEAENLGLRMPSPEEIARSQAILDQFDKDRAAAGPAPEGTAPGFGGRFSNDLAGTEYEGWTLDPKTGQWRDQHGNPVD
;
A
#
# COMPACT_ATOMS: atom_id res chain seq x y z
N MET A 1 6.47 -5.84 -32.76
CA MET A 1 6.15 -6.75 -31.65
C MET A 1 5.16 -6.05 -30.73
N PRO A 2 3.98 -6.62 -30.48
CA PRO A 2 2.99 -6.02 -29.57
C PRO A 2 3.54 -5.91 -28.14
N LYS A 3 3.10 -4.90 -27.39
CA LYS A 3 3.54 -4.62 -26.02
C LYS A 3 2.38 -4.77 -25.05
N ASN A 4 2.64 -5.33 -23.86
CA ASN A 4 1.68 -5.33 -22.77
C ASN A 4 1.92 -4.08 -21.90
N ILE A 5 0.92 -3.19 -21.80
CA ILE A 5 0.97 -1.95 -21.03
C ILE A 5 -0.31 -1.87 -20.19
N GLY A 6 -0.18 -1.86 -18.86
CA GLY A 6 -1.33 -1.74 -17.95
C GLY A 6 -2.39 -2.83 -18.13
N GLY A 7 -1.99 -4.05 -18.50
CA GLY A 7 -2.90 -5.18 -18.75
C GLY A 7 -3.56 -5.17 -20.14
N LYS A 8 -3.22 -4.22 -21.03
CA LYS A 8 -3.68 -4.18 -22.41
C LYS A 8 -2.56 -4.56 -23.36
N ILE A 9 -2.88 -5.32 -24.41
CA ILE A 9 -1.97 -5.62 -25.52
C ILE A 9 -2.13 -4.52 -26.56
N ILE A 10 -1.02 -3.85 -26.87
CA ILE A 10 -0.94 -2.72 -27.80
C ILE A 10 -0.10 -3.13 -28.99
N TYR A 11 -0.67 -3.02 -30.19
CA TYR A 11 -0.05 -3.43 -31.45
C TYR A 11 0.64 -2.29 -32.17
N SER A 12 0.21 -1.03 -31.94
CA SER A 12 0.80 0.15 -32.58
C SER A 12 0.90 1.36 -31.66
N ARG A 13 1.70 2.36 -32.08
CA ARG A 13 1.81 3.64 -31.37
C ARG A 13 0.51 4.46 -31.46
N GLU A 14 -0.12 4.47 -32.62
CA GLU A 14 -1.40 5.16 -32.85
C GLU A 14 -2.51 4.60 -31.95
N GLU A 15 -2.56 3.27 -31.78
CA GLU A 15 -3.47 2.63 -30.83
C GLU A 15 -3.21 3.09 -29.40
N ALA A 16 -1.94 3.19 -28.99
CA ALA A 16 -1.56 3.70 -27.67
C ALA A 16 -2.02 5.15 -27.47
N GLU A 17 -1.77 6.01 -28.46
CA GLU A 17 -2.13 7.43 -28.43
C GLU A 17 -3.67 7.62 -28.38
N ASN A 18 -4.43 6.84 -29.15
CA ASN A 18 -5.90 6.82 -29.10
C ASN A 18 -6.47 6.34 -27.76
N LEU A 19 -5.71 5.50 -27.03
CA LEU A 19 -6.03 5.10 -25.66
C LEU A 19 -5.59 6.13 -24.60
N GLY A 20 -5.02 7.26 -25.03
CA GLY A 20 -4.50 8.30 -24.14
C GLY A 20 -3.18 7.93 -23.46
N LEU A 21 -2.51 6.85 -23.89
CA LEU A 21 -1.19 6.45 -23.41
C LEU A 21 -0.13 7.36 -24.03
N ARG A 22 -0.04 8.58 -23.51
CA ARG A 22 0.98 9.56 -23.86
C ARG A 22 1.86 9.88 -22.66
N MET A 23 3.04 10.40 -22.95
CA MET A 23 3.83 11.04 -21.92
C MET A 23 3.08 12.30 -21.41
N PRO A 24 3.04 12.52 -20.09
CA PRO A 24 2.56 13.78 -19.53
C PRO A 24 3.37 14.95 -20.10
N SER A 25 2.69 16.06 -20.31
CA SER A 25 3.34 17.32 -20.70
C SER A 25 4.17 17.87 -19.54
N PRO A 26 5.16 18.74 -19.81
CA PRO A 26 5.94 19.39 -18.75
C PRO A 26 5.08 20.12 -17.72
N GLU A 27 3.96 20.74 -18.14
CA GLU A 27 3.01 21.42 -17.25
C GLU A 27 2.27 20.44 -16.32
N GLU A 28 1.87 19.28 -16.83
CA GLU A 28 1.23 18.24 -16.02
C GLU A 28 2.20 17.64 -15.00
N ILE A 29 3.46 17.48 -15.39
CA ILE A 29 4.53 17.02 -14.49
C ILE A 29 4.74 18.06 -13.38
N ALA A 30 4.89 19.34 -13.73
CA ALA A 30 5.08 20.41 -12.76
C ALA A 30 3.90 20.53 -11.77
N ARG A 31 2.67 20.40 -12.27
CA ARG A 31 1.46 20.37 -11.42
C ARG A 31 1.46 19.19 -10.46
N SER A 32 1.80 18.01 -10.95
CA SER A 32 1.85 16.79 -10.13
C SER A 32 2.93 16.90 -9.06
N GLN A 33 4.10 17.45 -9.42
CA GLN A 33 5.17 17.69 -8.46
C GLN A 33 4.74 18.64 -7.35
N ALA A 34 4.06 19.75 -7.69
CA ALA A 34 3.57 20.70 -6.68
C ALA A 34 2.58 20.07 -5.70
N ILE A 35 1.74 19.13 -6.15
CA ILE A 35 0.81 18.38 -5.29
C ILE A 35 1.59 17.48 -4.33
N LEU A 36 2.59 16.75 -4.83
CA LEU A 36 3.42 15.87 -4.01
C LEU A 36 4.26 16.66 -3.00
N ASP A 37 4.83 17.79 -3.41
CA ASP A 37 5.58 18.68 -2.51
C ASP A 37 4.70 19.21 -1.37
N GLN A 38 3.42 19.50 -1.66
CA GLN A 38 2.47 19.91 -0.64
C GLN A 38 2.12 18.75 0.30
N PHE A 39 1.87 17.55 -0.25
CA PHE A 39 1.64 16.35 0.56
C PHE A 39 2.81 16.05 1.50
N ASP A 40 4.05 16.17 1.03
CA ASP A 40 5.24 15.95 1.86
C ASP A 40 5.36 16.96 2.99
N LYS A 41 5.01 18.23 2.74
CA LYS A 41 4.94 19.28 3.78
C LYS A 41 3.85 18.96 4.81
N ASP A 42 2.66 18.55 4.36
CA ASP A 42 1.54 18.23 5.23
C ASP A 42 1.86 17.00 6.10
N ARG A 43 2.48 15.96 5.50
CA ARG A 43 2.96 14.78 6.23
C ARG A 43 4.01 15.15 7.28
N ALA A 44 4.97 16.01 6.94
CA ALA A 44 6.01 16.42 7.88
C ALA A 44 5.46 17.29 9.02
N ALA A 45 4.40 18.07 8.75
CA ALA A 45 3.70 18.88 9.74
C ALA A 45 2.70 18.06 10.58
N ALA A 46 2.26 16.90 10.08
CA ALA A 46 1.38 16.02 10.83
C ALA A 46 2.11 15.48 12.08
N GLY A 47 1.50 15.69 13.24
CA GLY A 47 1.93 15.04 14.48
C GLY A 47 1.78 13.52 14.41
N PRO A 48 2.28 12.78 15.42
CA PRO A 48 2.07 11.34 15.49
C PRO A 48 0.56 11.03 15.40
N ALA A 49 0.22 9.98 14.65
CA ALA A 49 -1.14 9.49 14.63
C ALA A 49 -1.59 9.22 16.08
N PRO A 50 -2.84 9.58 16.46
CA PRO A 50 -3.35 9.23 17.78
C PRO A 50 -3.18 7.72 18.04
N GLU A 51 -2.97 7.37 19.32
CA GLU A 51 -2.83 5.97 19.71
C GLU A 51 -4.08 5.18 19.28
N GLY A 52 -3.87 4.06 18.57
CA GLY A 52 -4.95 3.25 17.99
C GLY A 52 -5.42 3.66 16.58
N THR A 53 -4.85 4.71 15.98
CA THR A 53 -5.14 5.09 14.58
C THR A 53 -4.13 4.45 13.63
N ALA A 54 -4.42 3.23 13.16
CA ALA A 54 -3.71 2.65 12.02
C ALA A 54 -4.40 3.08 10.71
N PRO A 55 -3.73 3.83 9.80
CA PRO A 55 -4.30 4.14 8.51
C PRO A 55 -4.16 2.93 7.58
N GLY A 56 -5.21 2.09 7.53
CA GLY A 56 -5.31 0.94 6.63
C GLY A 56 -5.92 -0.29 7.29
N PHE A 57 -7.05 -0.77 6.73
CA PHE A 57 -7.72 -2.06 6.99
C PHE A 57 -7.89 -2.55 8.44
N GLY A 58 -7.97 -1.66 9.43
CA GLY A 58 -8.39 -2.04 10.79
C GLY A 58 -9.63 -2.94 10.74
N GLY A 59 -9.51 -4.16 11.29
CA GLY A 59 -10.51 -5.23 11.17
C GLY A 59 -9.89 -6.55 10.68
N ARG A 60 -10.72 -7.49 10.22
CA ARG A 60 -10.29 -8.86 9.81
C ARG A 60 -9.17 -8.93 8.77
N PHE A 61 -8.93 -7.83 8.04
CA PHE A 61 -7.93 -7.71 6.98
C PHE A 61 -6.60 -7.11 7.45
N SER A 62 -6.50 -6.68 8.71
CA SER A 62 -5.22 -6.32 9.36
C SER A 62 -4.54 -7.51 10.03
N ASN A 63 -5.24 -8.63 10.17
CA ASN A 63 -4.68 -9.85 10.73
C ASN A 63 -4.14 -10.70 9.58
N ASP A 64 -2.84 -10.59 9.33
CA ASP A 64 -2.10 -11.37 8.32
C ASP A 64 -2.09 -12.89 8.62
N LEU A 65 -2.46 -13.28 9.83
CA LEU A 65 -2.53 -14.67 10.26
C LEU A 65 -3.91 -15.31 10.02
N ALA A 66 -4.95 -14.53 9.69
CA ALA A 66 -6.30 -15.05 9.49
C ALA A 66 -6.37 -16.03 8.30
N GLY A 67 -6.88 -17.24 8.51
CA GLY A 67 -6.94 -18.30 7.49
C GLY A 67 -5.63 -19.07 7.28
N THR A 68 -4.61 -18.85 8.11
CA THR A 68 -3.35 -19.60 8.10
C THR A 68 -3.32 -20.58 9.28
N GLU A 69 -2.33 -21.48 9.32
CA GLU A 69 -2.08 -22.33 10.49
C GLU A 69 -1.70 -21.54 11.76
N TYR A 70 -1.36 -20.26 11.61
CA TYR A 70 -1.03 -19.33 12.69
C TYR A 70 -2.22 -18.46 13.10
N GLU A 71 -3.43 -18.72 12.58
CA GLU A 71 -4.62 -17.97 12.98
C GLU A 71 -4.81 -18.03 14.51
N GLY A 72 -5.02 -16.86 15.12
CA GLY A 72 -5.15 -16.72 16.57
C GLY A 72 -3.83 -16.68 17.33
N TRP A 73 -2.68 -16.81 16.68
CA TRP A 73 -1.38 -16.61 17.31
C TRP A 73 -1.19 -15.13 17.66
N THR A 74 -0.54 -14.88 18.78
CA THR A 74 -0.29 -13.52 19.28
C THR A 74 1.13 -13.42 19.81
N LEU A 75 1.79 -12.28 19.55
CA LEU A 75 3.08 -11.94 20.12
C LEU A 75 2.85 -11.15 21.41
N ASP A 76 3.36 -11.64 22.54
CA ASP A 76 3.36 -10.87 23.78
C ASP A 76 4.34 -9.69 23.66
N PRO A 77 3.87 -8.43 23.66
CA PRO A 77 4.72 -7.27 23.43
C PRO A 77 5.70 -7.01 24.59
N LYS A 78 5.46 -7.59 25.78
CA LYS A 78 6.32 -7.39 26.95
C LYS A 78 7.48 -8.36 26.99
N THR A 79 7.27 -9.58 26.49
CA THR A 79 8.24 -10.69 26.59
C THR A 79 8.82 -11.07 25.24
N GLY A 80 8.19 -10.68 24.13
CA GLY A 80 8.54 -11.16 22.79
C GLY A 80 8.19 -12.63 22.56
N GLN A 81 7.44 -13.25 23.47
CA GLN A 81 7.03 -14.65 23.39
C GLN A 81 5.82 -14.79 22.46
N TRP A 82 5.94 -15.63 21.43
CA TRP A 82 4.81 -16.04 20.64
C TRP A 82 3.93 -17.01 21.42
N ARG A 83 2.61 -16.86 21.27
CA ARG A 83 1.59 -17.74 21.85
C ARG A 83 0.64 -18.23 20.78
N ASP A 84 0.26 -19.50 20.86
CA ASP A 84 -0.76 -20.09 19.99
C ASP A 84 -2.17 -19.55 20.31
N GLN A 85 -3.16 -19.98 19.51
CA GLN A 85 -4.59 -19.63 19.71
C GLN A 85 -5.18 -20.06 21.07
N HIS A 86 -4.52 -20.96 21.80
CA HIS A 86 -4.91 -21.43 23.12
C HIS A 86 -4.14 -20.72 24.24
N GLY A 87 -3.23 -19.80 23.89
CA GLY A 87 -2.41 -19.05 24.82
C GLY A 87 -1.14 -19.78 25.28
N ASN A 88 -0.83 -20.94 24.71
CA ASN A 88 0.39 -21.68 25.05
C ASN A 88 1.61 -21.01 24.41
N PRO A 89 2.75 -20.93 25.11
CA PRO A 89 3.99 -20.47 24.49
C PRO A 89 4.40 -21.43 23.37
N VAL A 90 4.88 -20.87 22.26
CA VAL A 90 5.50 -21.60 21.15
C VAL A 90 6.99 -21.29 21.08
N ASP A 91 7.81 -22.30 20.83
CA ASP A 91 9.27 -22.18 20.78
C ASP A 91 9.80 -21.75 19.40
#